data_AF-A0AAD4RVL5-F1
#
_entry.id   AF-A0AAD4RVL5-F1
#
_cell.length_a   1.000
_cell.length_b   1.000
_cell.length_c   1.000
_cell.angle_alpha   90.00
_cell.angle_beta   90.00
_cell.angle_gamma   90.00
#
_symmetry.space_group_name_H-M   'P 1'
#
loop_
_entity.id
_entity.type
_entity.pdbx_description
1 polymer ?
#
loop_
_entity_poly.entity_id
_entity_poly.type
_entity_poly.pdbx_seq_one_letter_code
_entity_poly.pdbx_strand_id
1 'polypeptide(L)'
;MLAFAKQNGIPVRGHCIFWDSPDYQPKWVPSLSPEEIKDSAYKRLQSVVSRYSGQFVNWDVNNENLHFQYYEQILGANATDVFFEMANQLDPSTRMFMNEFNTLEWSGDALVQYVTKIQEIRNLYPNIPTGIGLESPNIPCVRAALDTLASAGVPIWLTELDVSVENGTELQASYLEQILREAHSHTAVEGIVLWAARNETGLDKLIDEWKPQISEGLTDSYGDFKTLLFHGDYDVTINHPSMNSTLSRRFEVTALETSVQNSEDTVVDV
;
A
#
# COMPACT_ATOMS: atom_id res chain seq x y z
N MET A 1 0.43 9.42 -18.86
CA MET A 1 0.55 8.97 -17.46
C MET A 1 1.95 8.45 -17.14
N LEU A 2 2.39 7.30 -17.66
CA LEU A 2 3.71 6.73 -17.28
C LEU A 2 4.90 7.64 -17.54
N ALA A 3 4.92 8.34 -18.68
CA ALA A 3 5.98 9.30 -18.97
C ALA A 3 6.05 10.43 -17.92
N PHE A 4 4.90 10.93 -17.46
CA PHE A 4 4.81 11.92 -16.41
C PHE A 4 5.30 11.37 -15.07
N ALA A 5 4.84 10.16 -14.69
CA ALA A 5 5.27 9.53 -13.45
C ALA A 5 6.80 9.32 -13.43
N LYS A 6 7.35 8.78 -14.53
CA LYS A 6 8.80 8.59 -14.71
C LYS A 6 9.57 9.91 -14.64
N GLN A 7 9.08 10.97 -15.30
CA GLN A 7 9.73 12.29 -15.27
C GLN A 7 9.78 12.88 -13.86
N ASN A 8 8.82 12.54 -12.99
CA ASN A 8 8.72 13.05 -11.63
C ASN A 8 9.20 12.04 -10.56
N GLY A 9 9.79 10.91 -10.95
CA GLY A 9 10.25 9.89 -10.01
C GLY A 9 9.13 9.21 -9.22
N ILE A 10 7.90 9.21 -9.73
CA ILE A 10 6.73 8.62 -9.07
C ILE A 10 6.65 7.14 -9.45
N PRO A 11 6.77 6.19 -8.48
CA PRO A 11 6.56 4.77 -8.75
C PRO A 11 5.10 4.51 -9.13
N VAL A 12 4.85 3.52 -9.99
CA VAL A 12 3.51 3.20 -10.48
C VAL A 12 3.21 1.72 -10.24
N ARG A 13 2.01 1.43 -9.76
CA ARG A 13 1.43 0.07 -9.70
C ARG A 13 0.56 -0.16 -10.93
N GLY A 14 0.72 -1.31 -11.59
CA GLY A 14 -0.11 -1.69 -12.72
C GLY A 14 -1.42 -2.31 -12.23
N HIS A 15 -2.52 -1.57 -12.31
CA HIS A 15 -3.86 -2.03 -11.93
C HIS A 15 -4.81 -1.98 -13.13
N CYS A 16 -5.42 -3.07 -13.58
CA CYS A 16 -5.08 -4.48 -13.32
C CYS A 16 -4.97 -5.23 -14.66
N ILE A 17 -4.35 -6.41 -14.65
CA ILE A 17 -4.31 -7.27 -15.84
C ILE A 17 -5.70 -7.87 -16.03
N PHE A 18 -6.22 -8.62 -15.06
CA PHE A 18 -7.57 -9.15 -15.08
C PHE A 18 -8.36 -8.62 -13.90
N TRP A 19 -9.64 -8.34 -14.15
CA TRP A 19 -10.63 -8.06 -13.12
C TRP A 19 -11.69 -9.13 -13.25
N ASP A 20 -11.99 -9.88 -12.20
CA ASP A 20 -12.88 -11.04 -12.29
C ASP A 20 -14.37 -10.69 -12.22
N SER A 21 -14.73 -9.48 -11.83
CA SER A 21 -16.12 -9.04 -11.83
C SER A 21 -16.70 -9.05 -13.27
N PRO A 22 -17.82 -9.73 -13.51
CA PRO A 22 -18.44 -9.82 -14.84
C PRO A 22 -18.82 -8.44 -15.44
N ASP A 23 -19.13 -7.47 -14.57
CA ASP A 23 -19.57 -6.14 -14.98
C ASP A 23 -18.45 -5.30 -15.61
N TYR A 24 -17.19 -5.64 -15.31
CA TYR A 24 -16.01 -4.94 -15.85
C TYR A 24 -15.37 -5.62 -17.06
N GLN A 25 -15.96 -6.71 -17.58
CA GLN A 25 -15.47 -7.32 -18.80
C GLN A 25 -15.72 -6.43 -20.02
N PRO A 26 -14.79 -6.35 -20.99
CA PRO A 26 -15.06 -5.71 -22.27
C PRO A 26 -16.29 -6.34 -22.92
N LYS A 27 -17.20 -5.52 -23.47
CA LYS A 27 -18.52 -5.95 -23.98
C LYS A 27 -18.51 -7.14 -24.97
N TRP A 28 -17.40 -7.37 -25.65
CA TRP A 28 -17.22 -8.47 -26.62
C TRP A 28 -16.79 -9.79 -25.97
N VAL A 29 -16.21 -9.77 -24.76
CA VAL A 29 -15.69 -10.96 -24.08
C VAL A 29 -16.80 -11.94 -23.68
N PRO A 30 -17.95 -11.51 -23.10
CA PRO A 30 -19.00 -12.45 -22.71
C PRO A 30 -19.64 -13.24 -23.87
N SER A 31 -19.48 -12.80 -25.12
CA SER A 31 -20.00 -13.50 -26.30
C SER A 31 -19.08 -14.57 -26.88
N LEU A 32 -17.88 -14.72 -26.32
CA LEU A 32 -16.87 -15.65 -26.81
C LEU A 32 -17.08 -17.08 -26.27
N SER A 33 -16.61 -18.06 -27.04
CA SER A 33 -16.44 -19.43 -26.54
C SER A 33 -15.30 -19.52 -25.51
N PRO A 34 -15.25 -20.57 -24.68
CA PRO A 34 -14.16 -20.76 -23.71
C PRO A 34 -12.76 -20.75 -24.34
N GLU A 35 -12.60 -21.31 -25.55
CA GLU A 35 -11.33 -21.31 -26.28
C GLU A 35 -10.93 -19.89 -26.71
N GLU A 36 -11.88 -19.10 -27.22
CA GLU A 36 -11.64 -17.71 -27.59
C GLU A 36 -11.36 -16.82 -26.36
N ILE A 37 -11.98 -17.10 -25.21
CA ILE A 37 -11.68 -16.43 -23.93
C ILE A 37 -10.24 -16.74 -23.52
N LYS A 38 -9.83 -18.02 -23.56
CA LYS A 38 -8.44 -18.42 -23.28
C LYS A 38 -7.44 -17.68 -24.17
N ASP A 39 -7.68 -17.70 -25.48
CA ASP A 39 -6.82 -17.05 -26.46
C ASP A 39 -6.75 -15.54 -26.26
N SER A 40 -7.87 -14.90 -25.95
CA SER A 40 -7.93 -13.46 -25.71
C SER A 40 -7.24 -13.06 -24.40
N ALA A 41 -7.38 -13.86 -23.33
CA ALA A 41 -6.67 -13.67 -22.07
C ALA A 41 -5.15 -13.77 -22.28
N TYR A 42 -4.68 -14.78 -23.01
CA TYR A 42 -3.25 -14.95 -23.30
C TYR A 42 -2.70 -13.83 -24.19
N LYS A 43 -3.47 -13.39 -25.21
CA LYS A 43 -3.11 -12.21 -26.01
C LYS A 43 -3.05 -10.94 -25.16
N ARG A 44 -3.94 -10.79 -24.17
CA ARG A 44 -3.92 -9.66 -23.24
C ARG A 44 -2.67 -9.67 -22.38
N LEU A 45 -2.31 -10.81 -21.77
CA LEU A 45 -1.06 -10.97 -21.02
C LEU A 45 0.15 -10.59 -21.88
N GLN A 46 0.29 -11.21 -23.05
CA GLN A 46 1.42 -10.98 -23.96
C GLN A 46 1.51 -9.52 -24.44
N SER A 47 0.38 -8.86 -24.66
CA SER A 47 0.37 -7.48 -25.15
C SER A 47 0.58 -6.46 -24.04
N VAL A 48 -0.15 -6.57 -22.93
CA VAL A 48 -0.12 -5.59 -21.83
C VAL A 48 1.12 -5.75 -20.98
N VAL A 49 1.42 -6.96 -20.51
CA VAL A 49 2.54 -7.20 -19.59
C VAL A 49 3.87 -6.94 -20.29
N SER A 50 4.08 -7.50 -21.50
CA SER A 50 5.33 -7.24 -22.23
C SER A 50 5.53 -5.78 -22.59
N ARG A 51 4.45 -5.04 -22.88
CA ARG A 51 4.55 -3.60 -23.22
C ARG A 51 5.02 -2.76 -22.04
N TYR A 52 4.66 -3.14 -20.81
CA TYR A 52 4.97 -2.38 -19.61
C TYR A 52 5.94 -3.10 -18.66
N SER A 53 6.62 -4.13 -19.16
CA SER A 53 7.62 -4.89 -18.42
C SER A 53 8.67 -3.96 -17.80
N GLY A 54 8.92 -4.10 -16.50
CA GLY A 54 9.82 -3.26 -15.73
C GLY A 54 9.42 -1.78 -15.59
N GLN A 55 8.18 -1.40 -15.94
CA GLN A 55 7.66 -0.04 -15.74
C GLN A 55 6.93 0.14 -14.40
N PHE A 56 6.56 -0.97 -13.75
CA PHE A 56 5.75 -0.95 -12.52
C PHE A 56 6.50 -1.54 -11.33
N VAL A 57 6.23 -1.01 -10.15
CA VAL A 57 6.75 -1.59 -8.89
C VAL A 57 6.04 -2.90 -8.56
N ASN A 58 4.74 -2.99 -8.87
CA ASN A 58 3.87 -4.14 -8.63
C ASN A 58 2.81 -4.24 -9.74
N TRP A 59 2.32 -5.46 -10.00
CA TRP A 59 1.17 -5.73 -10.86
C TRP A 59 0.02 -6.31 -10.07
N ASP A 60 -1.19 -5.80 -10.26
CA ASP A 60 -2.42 -6.52 -9.90
C ASP A 60 -2.76 -7.46 -11.06
N VAL A 61 -2.43 -8.74 -10.88
CA VAL A 61 -2.62 -9.77 -11.91
C VAL A 61 -4.10 -10.13 -12.02
N ASN A 62 -4.74 -10.39 -10.89
CA ASN A 62 -6.17 -10.66 -10.83
C ASN A 62 -6.82 -9.86 -9.69
N ASN A 63 -7.87 -9.12 -10.03
CA ASN A 63 -8.63 -8.28 -9.12
C ASN A 63 -9.96 -8.96 -8.76
N GLU A 64 -10.26 -9.05 -7.47
CA GLU A 64 -11.54 -9.51 -6.90
C GLU A 64 -11.89 -10.99 -7.17
N ASN A 65 -10.88 -11.85 -7.28
CA ASN A 65 -11.04 -13.28 -7.56
C ASN A 65 -11.71 -14.08 -6.42
N LEU A 66 -11.65 -13.57 -5.18
CA LEU A 66 -12.37 -14.20 -4.07
C LEU A 66 -13.88 -13.95 -4.14
N HIS A 67 -14.27 -12.82 -4.74
CA HIS A 67 -15.66 -12.39 -4.86
C HIS A 67 -16.29 -12.85 -6.18
N PHE A 68 -15.47 -12.94 -7.23
CA PHE A 68 -15.88 -13.32 -8.56
C PHE A 68 -14.89 -14.30 -9.17
N GLN A 69 -15.37 -15.27 -9.94
CA GLN A 69 -14.53 -16.34 -10.49
C GLN A 69 -14.71 -16.45 -12.01
N TYR A 70 -14.80 -15.32 -12.70
CA TYR A 70 -15.18 -15.28 -14.12
C TYR A 70 -14.24 -16.13 -14.98
N TYR A 71 -12.93 -15.93 -14.86
CA TYR A 71 -11.98 -16.71 -15.65
C TYR A 71 -11.89 -18.17 -15.18
N GLU A 72 -11.93 -18.42 -13.87
CA GLU A 72 -11.79 -19.79 -13.32
C GLU A 72 -13.00 -20.69 -13.62
N GLN A 73 -14.21 -20.13 -13.67
CA GLN A 73 -15.42 -20.87 -14.05
C GLN A 73 -15.42 -21.30 -15.51
N ILE A 74 -14.74 -20.54 -16.38
CA ILE A 74 -14.72 -20.78 -17.84
C ILE A 74 -13.48 -21.59 -18.24
N LEU A 75 -12.33 -21.28 -17.67
CA LEU A 75 -11.02 -21.82 -18.08
C LEU A 75 -10.51 -22.92 -17.14
N GLY A 76 -11.13 -23.09 -15.97
CA GLY A 76 -10.75 -24.05 -14.93
C GLY A 76 -10.17 -23.37 -13.68
N ALA A 77 -10.24 -24.07 -12.55
CA ALA A 77 -9.89 -23.54 -11.23
C ALA A 77 -8.45 -23.03 -11.09
N ASN A 78 -7.53 -23.48 -11.96
CA ASN A 78 -6.13 -23.07 -11.97
C ASN A 78 -5.84 -21.89 -12.93
N ALA A 79 -6.86 -21.26 -13.52
CA ALA A 79 -6.66 -20.19 -14.50
C ALA A 79 -5.87 -19.02 -13.92
N THR A 80 -6.17 -18.60 -12.69
CA THR A 80 -5.43 -17.52 -12.01
C THR A 80 -3.98 -17.89 -11.77
N ASP A 81 -3.69 -19.13 -11.36
CA ASP A 81 -2.32 -19.60 -11.12
C ASP A 81 -1.49 -19.49 -12.42
N VAL A 82 -2.07 -19.89 -13.55
CA VAL A 82 -1.45 -19.76 -14.87
C VAL A 82 -1.25 -18.29 -15.27
N PHE A 83 -2.18 -17.40 -14.92
CA PHE A 83 -2.01 -15.96 -15.18
C PHE A 83 -0.84 -15.37 -14.39
N PHE A 84 -0.67 -15.76 -13.13
CA PHE A 84 0.49 -15.36 -12.32
C PHE A 84 1.80 -15.87 -12.93
N GLU A 85 1.83 -17.14 -13.35
CA GLU A 85 3.00 -17.72 -14.02
C GLU A 85 3.36 -16.93 -15.29
N MET A 86 2.40 -16.74 -16.18
CA MET A 86 2.63 -16.05 -17.45
C MET A 86 3.00 -14.58 -17.24
N ALA A 87 2.34 -13.87 -16.32
CA ALA A 87 2.69 -12.48 -16.01
C ALA A 87 4.14 -12.37 -15.52
N ASN A 88 4.56 -13.25 -14.60
CA ASN A 88 5.94 -13.28 -14.12
C ASN A 88 6.96 -13.68 -15.20
N GLN A 89 6.61 -14.57 -16.13
CA GLN A 89 7.49 -14.89 -17.27
C GLN A 89 7.70 -13.69 -18.19
N LEU A 90 6.67 -12.85 -18.36
CA LEU A 90 6.70 -11.67 -19.24
C LEU A 90 7.31 -10.43 -18.55
N ASP A 91 7.24 -10.36 -17.24
CA ASP A 91 7.83 -9.28 -16.41
C ASP A 91 8.43 -9.84 -15.10
N PRO A 92 9.59 -10.52 -15.17
CA PRO A 92 10.20 -11.17 -14.02
C PRO A 92 10.78 -10.19 -12.99
N SER A 93 10.84 -8.89 -13.31
CA SER A 93 11.34 -7.85 -12.41
C SER A 93 10.29 -7.27 -11.47
N THR A 94 9.01 -7.57 -11.70
CA THR A 94 7.90 -6.93 -10.99
C THR A 94 7.16 -7.96 -10.14
N ARG A 95 6.76 -7.56 -8.93
CA ARG A 95 6.02 -8.44 -8.01
C ARG A 95 4.56 -8.55 -8.43
N MET A 96 3.99 -9.74 -8.34
CA MET A 96 2.64 -10.09 -8.76
C MET A 96 1.69 -10.09 -7.56
N PHE A 97 0.59 -9.36 -7.65
CA PHE A 97 -0.41 -9.23 -6.59
C PHE A 97 -1.74 -9.79 -7.04
N MET A 98 -2.44 -10.40 -6.10
CA MET A 98 -3.91 -10.45 -6.13
C MET A 98 -4.40 -9.25 -5.34
N ASN A 99 -5.50 -8.63 -5.75
CA ASN A 99 -6.06 -7.45 -5.08
C ASN A 99 -7.54 -7.68 -4.79
N GLU A 100 -7.96 -7.36 -3.56
CA GLU A 100 -9.29 -7.72 -3.08
C GLU A 100 -9.90 -6.62 -2.18
N PHE A 101 -11.17 -6.33 -2.41
CA PHE A 101 -12.04 -5.59 -1.49
C PHE A 101 -12.69 -6.52 -0.45
N ASN A 102 -13.38 -5.94 0.54
CA ASN A 102 -14.20 -6.65 1.53
C ASN A 102 -13.57 -7.82 2.29
N THR A 103 -12.26 -7.99 2.22
CA THR A 103 -11.51 -8.96 3.03
C THR A 103 -11.49 -8.57 4.50
N LEU A 104 -11.71 -7.28 4.81
CA LEU A 104 -11.56 -6.68 6.13
C LEU A 104 -12.90 -6.30 6.78
N GLU A 105 -13.96 -6.19 5.98
CA GLU A 105 -15.30 -5.72 6.40
C GLU A 105 -16.23 -6.86 6.85
N TRP A 106 -15.99 -8.09 6.39
CA TRP A 106 -16.84 -9.26 6.67
C TRP A 106 -15.99 -10.41 7.23
N SER A 107 -16.25 -10.76 8.48
CA SER A 107 -15.44 -11.62 9.35
C SER A 107 -15.03 -12.98 8.75
N GLY A 108 -13.74 -13.30 8.88
CA GLY A 108 -13.20 -14.65 9.06
C GLY A 108 -12.83 -15.41 7.79
N ASP A 109 -13.84 -15.94 7.10
CA ASP A 109 -13.61 -16.95 6.06
C ASP A 109 -12.93 -16.35 4.82
N ALA A 110 -13.22 -15.09 4.46
CA ALA A 110 -12.63 -14.43 3.31
C ALA A 110 -11.10 -14.26 3.44
N LEU A 111 -10.61 -13.91 4.63
CA LEU A 111 -9.18 -13.78 4.90
C LEU A 111 -8.47 -15.13 4.82
N VAL A 112 -9.09 -16.19 5.36
CA VAL A 112 -8.55 -17.55 5.29
C VAL A 112 -8.52 -18.04 3.83
N GLN A 113 -9.58 -17.77 3.06
CA GLN A 113 -9.62 -18.07 1.62
C GLN A 113 -8.54 -17.30 0.85
N TYR A 114 -8.32 -16.03 1.20
CA TYR A 114 -7.24 -15.23 0.60
C TYR A 114 -5.87 -15.85 0.88
N VAL A 115 -5.58 -16.14 2.16
CA VAL A 115 -4.33 -16.81 2.56
C VAL A 115 -4.16 -18.13 1.81
N THR A 116 -5.23 -18.94 1.72
CA THR A 116 -5.22 -20.23 1.02
C THR A 116 -4.89 -20.03 -0.46
N LYS A 117 -5.56 -19.10 -1.15
CA LYS A 117 -5.35 -18.83 -2.57
C LYS A 117 -3.92 -18.38 -2.87
N ILE A 118 -3.37 -17.50 -2.03
CA ILE A 118 -1.97 -17.06 -2.14
C ILE A 118 -1.01 -18.22 -1.90
N GLN A 119 -1.29 -19.09 -0.92
CA GLN A 119 -0.47 -20.27 -0.65
C GLN A 119 -0.53 -21.28 -1.81
N GLU A 120 -1.68 -21.48 -2.45
CA GLU A 120 -1.84 -22.33 -3.64
C GLU A 120 -0.96 -21.84 -4.79
N ILE A 121 -1.04 -20.54 -5.12
CA ILE A 121 -0.19 -19.91 -6.14
C ILE A 121 1.29 -20.13 -5.82
N ARG A 122 1.70 -19.89 -4.56
CA ARG A 122 3.10 -20.06 -4.13
C ARG A 122 3.57 -21.51 -4.11
N ASN A 123 2.69 -22.46 -3.81
CA ASN A 123 3.03 -23.88 -3.80
C ASN A 123 3.27 -24.39 -5.22
N LEU A 124 2.47 -23.93 -6.18
CA LEU A 124 2.66 -24.24 -7.60
C LEU A 124 3.87 -23.50 -8.18
N TYR A 125 4.08 -22.24 -7.77
CA TYR A 125 5.10 -21.37 -8.32
C TYR A 125 5.94 -20.66 -7.24
N PRO A 126 6.82 -21.38 -6.53
CA PRO A 126 7.52 -20.87 -5.36
C PRO A 126 8.52 -19.73 -5.66
N ASN A 127 8.90 -19.57 -6.93
CA ASN A 127 9.85 -18.55 -7.37
C ASN A 127 9.18 -17.27 -7.86
N ILE A 128 7.85 -17.19 -7.92
CA ILE A 128 7.15 -15.96 -8.30
C ILE A 128 7.06 -15.06 -7.07
N PRO A 129 7.56 -13.81 -7.13
CA PRO A 129 7.35 -12.85 -6.07
C PRO A 129 5.86 -12.48 -6.03
N THR A 130 5.16 -12.96 -5.01
CA THR A 130 3.72 -12.72 -4.82
C THR A 130 3.47 -11.75 -3.67
N GLY A 131 2.40 -10.96 -3.74
CA GLY A 131 1.91 -10.10 -2.66
C GLY A 131 0.38 -10.06 -2.55
N ILE A 132 -0.10 -9.49 -1.45
CA ILE A 132 -1.52 -9.29 -1.13
C ILE A 132 -1.88 -7.81 -1.28
N GLY A 133 -2.92 -7.49 -2.06
CA GLY A 133 -3.51 -6.16 -2.19
C GLY A 133 -4.84 -6.08 -1.44
N LEU A 134 -5.08 -4.98 -0.74
CA LEU A 134 -6.26 -4.73 0.09
C LEU A 134 -6.86 -3.35 -0.22
N GLU A 135 -8.10 -3.33 -0.68
CA GLU A 135 -8.75 -2.06 -1.05
C GLU A 135 -9.13 -1.23 0.19
N SER A 136 -10.01 -1.73 1.08
CA SER A 136 -10.54 -0.95 2.21
C SER A 136 -10.60 -1.74 3.54
N PRO A 137 -9.75 -1.41 4.54
CA PRO A 137 -9.88 -1.90 5.92
C PRO A 137 -11.05 -1.33 6.72
N ASN A 138 -11.80 -2.20 7.41
CA ASN A 138 -12.69 -1.78 8.50
C ASN A 138 -11.92 -1.66 9.83
N ILE A 139 -12.15 -0.56 10.54
CA ILE A 139 -11.37 -0.10 11.70
C ILE A 139 -11.28 -1.11 12.84
N PRO A 140 -12.37 -1.79 13.28
CA PRO A 140 -12.29 -2.66 14.46
C PRO A 140 -11.39 -3.90 14.24
N CYS A 141 -11.06 -4.23 12.99
CA CYS A 141 -10.45 -5.52 12.64
C CYS A 141 -9.14 -5.40 11.87
N VAL A 142 -8.61 -4.20 11.63
CA VAL A 142 -7.40 -3.99 10.80
C VAL A 142 -6.22 -4.83 11.29
N ARG A 143 -5.88 -4.75 12.59
CA ARG A 143 -4.76 -5.51 13.16
C ARG A 143 -4.91 -7.01 12.96
N ALA A 144 -6.03 -7.57 13.40
CA ALA A 144 -6.28 -9.01 13.35
C ALA A 144 -6.31 -9.53 11.91
N ALA A 145 -6.80 -8.73 10.97
CA ALA A 145 -6.81 -9.10 9.58
C ALA A 145 -5.42 -9.05 8.94
N LEU A 146 -4.63 -8.01 9.24
CA LEU A 146 -3.23 -7.94 8.83
C LEU A 146 -2.43 -9.13 9.40
N ASP A 147 -2.64 -9.48 10.67
CA ASP A 147 -2.01 -10.65 11.30
C ASP A 147 -2.39 -11.96 10.56
N THR A 148 -3.67 -12.10 10.19
CA THR A 148 -4.16 -13.27 9.44
C THR A 148 -3.52 -13.33 8.06
N LEU A 149 -3.52 -12.24 7.30
CA LEU A 149 -2.93 -12.20 5.95
C LEU A 149 -1.42 -12.37 5.98
N ALA A 150 -0.75 -11.88 7.02
CA ALA A 150 0.69 -12.05 7.21
C ALA A 150 1.10 -13.52 7.35
N SER A 151 0.18 -14.40 7.78
CA SER A 151 0.42 -15.85 7.81
C SER A 151 0.65 -16.47 6.43
N ALA A 152 0.27 -15.79 5.33
CA ALA A 152 0.63 -16.20 3.98
C ALA A 152 2.13 -16.04 3.67
N GLY A 153 2.87 -15.30 4.52
CA GLY A 153 4.31 -15.10 4.40
C GLY A 153 4.69 -14.31 3.15
N VAL A 154 3.82 -13.40 2.71
CA VAL A 154 4.07 -12.47 1.59
C VAL A 154 3.79 -11.03 2.02
N PRO A 155 4.35 -10.05 1.31
CA PRO A 155 4.09 -8.63 1.57
C PRO A 155 2.62 -8.26 1.37
N ILE A 156 2.13 -7.38 2.23
CA ILE A 156 0.79 -6.78 2.18
C ILE A 156 0.89 -5.34 1.71
N TRP A 157 0.03 -4.94 0.79
CA TRP A 157 -0.16 -3.56 0.38
C TRP A 157 -1.62 -3.16 0.60
N LEU A 158 -1.84 -2.04 1.27
CA LEU A 158 -3.12 -1.34 1.20
C LEU A 158 -3.11 -0.58 -0.12
N THR A 159 -4.00 -0.91 -1.04
CA THR A 159 -3.91 -0.52 -2.46
C THR A 159 -4.89 0.56 -2.85
N GLU A 160 -6.02 0.62 -2.15
CA GLU A 160 -7.12 1.54 -2.48
C GLU A 160 -7.73 2.13 -1.21
N LEU A 161 -6.89 2.43 -0.21
CA LEU A 161 -7.34 2.86 1.10
C LEU A 161 -8.17 4.14 0.98
N ASP A 162 -9.44 4.03 1.33
CA ASP A 162 -10.38 5.13 1.50
C ASP A 162 -11.23 4.90 2.75
N VAL A 163 -11.79 5.97 3.29
CA VAL A 163 -12.76 5.92 4.40
C VAL A 163 -13.94 6.77 4.00
N SER A 164 -15.15 6.23 4.14
CA SER A 164 -16.37 6.96 3.76
C SER A 164 -16.53 8.30 4.49
N VAL A 165 -16.94 9.34 3.76
CA VAL A 165 -17.30 10.68 4.28
C VAL A 165 -18.72 10.73 4.88
N GLU A 166 -19.50 9.65 4.80
CA GLU A 166 -20.93 9.65 5.16
C GLU A 166 -21.19 10.13 6.60
N ASN A 167 -20.25 9.88 7.51
CA ASN A 167 -20.33 10.27 8.91
C ASN A 167 -19.59 11.58 9.23
N GLY A 168 -19.22 12.35 8.19
CA GLY A 168 -18.51 13.62 8.32
C GLY A 168 -16.98 13.48 8.26
N THR A 169 -16.32 14.58 7.89
CA THR A 169 -14.88 14.63 7.63
C THR A 169 -14.01 14.48 8.87
N GLU A 170 -14.53 14.80 10.06
CA GLU A 170 -13.84 14.59 11.34
C GLU A 170 -13.69 13.10 11.67
N LEU A 171 -14.79 12.35 11.56
CA LEU A 171 -14.76 10.92 11.80
C LEU A 171 -13.94 10.20 10.73
N GLN A 172 -14.09 10.62 9.47
CA GLN A 172 -13.25 10.13 8.38
C GLN A 172 -11.75 10.31 8.66
N ALA A 173 -11.34 11.51 9.11
CA ALA A 173 -9.94 11.79 9.47
C ALA A 173 -9.46 10.89 10.62
N SER A 174 -10.23 10.78 11.71
CA SER A 174 -9.86 9.94 12.85
C SER A 174 -9.73 8.45 12.48
N TYR A 175 -10.59 7.97 11.60
CA TYR A 175 -10.59 6.60 11.12
C TYR A 175 -9.42 6.32 10.18
N LEU A 176 -9.16 7.22 9.25
CA LEU A 176 -8.02 7.13 8.36
C LEU A 176 -6.70 7.17 9.14
N GLU A 177 -6.59 8.03 10.16
CA GLU A 177 -5.43 8.04 11.07
C GLU A 177 -5.24 6.68 11.76
N GLN A 178 -6.29 6.11 12.35
CA GLN A 178 -6.21 4.82 13.03
C GLN A 178 -5.74 3.72 12.08
N ILE A 179 -6.32 3.64 10.89
CA ILE A 179 -5.93 2.67 9.87
C ILE A 179 -4.46 2.85 9.46
N LEU A 180 -4.03 4.09 9.21
CA LEU A 180 -2.65 4.40 8.83
C LEU A 180 -1.67 4.02 9.95
N ARG A 181 -2.00 4.29 11.22
CA ARG A 181 -1.17 3.89 12.36
C ARG A 181 -1.04 2.37 12.45
N GLU A 182 -2.14 1.64 12.26
CA GLU A 182 -2.13 0.17 12.25
C GLU A 182 -1.27 -0.37 11.11
N ALA A 183 -1.47 0.14 9.89
CA ALA A 183 -0.72 -0.25 8.70
C ALA A 183 0.78 0.03 8.83
N HIS A 184 1.17 1.24 9.27
CA HIS A 184 2.58 1.60 9.49
C HIS A 184 3.24 0.80 10.62
N SER A 185 2.46 0.31 11.58
CA SER A 185 2.96 -0.46 12.72
C SER A 185 3.01 -1.97 12.46
N HIS A 186 2.59 -2.43 11.28
CA HIS A 186 2.53 -3.86 10.97
C HIS A 186 3.66 -4.25 10.00
N THR A 187 4.57 -5.13 10.45
CA THR A 187 5.81 -5.45 9.70
C THR A 187 5.60 -6.12 8.34
N ALA A 188 4.47 -6.79 8.12
CA ALA A 188 4.12 -7.36 6.82
C ALA A 188 3.59 -6.33 5.80
N VAL A 189 3.26 -5.10 6.22
CA VAL A 189 2.78 -4.04 5.33
C VAL A 189 3.98 -3.34 4.70
N GLU A 190 4.11 -3.45 3.38
CA GLU A 190 5.22 -2.84 2.61
C GLU A 190 4.78 -1.65 1.75
N GLY A 191 3.48 -1.34 1.68
CA GLY A 191 2.99 -0.21 0.90
C GLY A 191 1.56 0.19 1.23
N ILE A 192 1.30 1.48 1.07
CA ILE A 192 -0.01 2.11 1.27
C ILE A 192 -0.26 3.03 0.08
N VAL A 193 -1.39 2.86 -0.60
CA VAL A 193 -1.90 3.70 -1.67
C VAL A 193 -3.31 4.11 -1.27
N LEU A 194 -3.56 5.43 -1.27
CA LEU A 194 -4.87 6.00 -0.95
C LEU A 194 -5.71 6.10 -2.21
N TRP A 195 -6.98 5.66 -2.16
CA TRP A 195 -7.96 5.85 -3.24
C TRP A 195 -8.74 7.15 -3.09
N ALA A 196 -8.06 8.21 -2.68
CA ALA A 196 -8.67 9.50 -2.40
C ALA A 196 -8.09 10.58 -3.32
N ALA A 197 -8.97 11.26 -4.06
CA ALA A 197 -8.63 12.55 -4.67
C ALA A 197 -8.70 13.64 -3.60
N ARG A 198 -7.74 14.59 -3.61
CA ARG A 198 -7.82 15.80 -2.77
C ARG A 198 -9.10 16.57 -3.12
N ASN A 199 -9.99 16.80 -2.15
CA ASN A 199 -11.20 17.61 -2.26
C ASN A 199 -11.92 17.72 -0.90
N GLU A 200 -11.41 18.57 0.01
CA GLU A 200 -12.04 18.89 1.31
C GLU A 200 -12.41 17.65 2.16
N THR A 201 -11.61 16.59 2.04
CA THR A 201 -11.84 15.33 2.75
C THR A 201 -11.10 15.30 4.09
N GLY A 202 -11.38 14.32 4.92
CA GLY A 202 -10.62 14.02 6.14
C GLY A 202 -9.13 13.77 5.86
N LEU A 203 -8.76 13.35 4.65
CA LEU A 203 -7.36 13.27 4.22
C LEU A 203 -6.70 14.65 4.22
N ASP A 204 -7.37 15.70 3.73
CA ASP A 204 -6.80 17.05 3.72
C ASP A 204 -6.58 17.55 5.16
N LYS A 205 -7.49 17.21 6.10
CA LYS A 205 -7.32 17.50 7.53
C LYS A 205 -6.11 16.79 8.12
N LEU A 206 -5.93 15.49 7.84
CA LEU A 206 -4.76 14.75 8.32
C LEU A 206 -3.46 15.28 7.71
N ILE A 207 -3.46 15.62 6.42
CA ILE A 207 -2.30 16.22 5.77
C ILE A 207 -1.97 17.57 6.45
N ASP A 208 -2.97 18.39 6.78
CA ASP A 208 -2.75 19.66 7.47
C ASP A 208 -2.26 19.49 8.91
N GLU A 209 -2.74 18.46 9.62
CA GLU A 209 -2.28 18.10 10.96
C GLU A 209 -0.85 17.53 10.96
N TRP A 210 -0.54 16.65 10.00
CA TRP A 210 0.75 15.95 9.91
C TRP A 210 1.80 16.72 9.11
N LYS A 211 1.43 17.86 8.51
CA LYS A 211 2.42 18.78 7.94
C LYS A 211 3.39 19.18 9.05
N PRO A 212 4.71 19.10 8.81
CA PRO A 212 5.68 19.61 9.74
C PRO A 212 5.35 21.07 10.06
N GLN A 213 4.89 21.32 11.28
CA GLN A 213 4.76 22.68 11.78
C GLN A 213 6.18 23.18 12.01
N ILE A 214 6.50 24.38 11.51
CA ILE A 214 7.76 25.03 11.87
C ILE A 214 7.72 25.21 13.39
N SER A 215 8.60 24.51 14.10
CA SER A 215 8.74 24.69 15.52
C SER A 215 9.75 25.81 15.78
N GLU A 216 9.25 26.90 16.34
CA GLU A 216 10.05 28.05 16.77
C GLU A 216 9.83 28.33 18.26
N GLY A 217 10.85 28.86 18.91
CA GLY A 217 10.73 29.33 20.28
C GLY A 217 12.03 29.91 20.81
N LEU A 218 11.96 30.38 22.06
CA LEU A 218 13.10 30.89 22.79
C LEU A 218 13.66 29.77 23.66
N THR A 219 14.98 29.73 23.78
CA THR A 219 15.64 28.91 24.79
C THR A 219 15.26 29.40 26.18
N ASP A 220 15.25 28.50 27.15
CA ASP A 220 15.08 28.88 28.55
C ASP A 220 16.34 29.57 29.12
N SER A 221 16.36 29.80 30.44
CA SER A 221 17.50 30.43 31.10
C SER A 221 18.78 29.58 31.08
N TYR A 222 18.69 28.30 30.74
CA TYR A 222 19.82 27.38 30.63
C TYR A 222 20.31 27.23 29.19
N GLY A 223 19.54 27.71 28.20
CA GLY A 223 19.85 27.56 26.78
C GLY A 223 19.06 26.44 26.11
N ASP A 224 18.13 25.80 26.82
CA ASP A 224 17.39 24.65 26.31
C ASP A 224 16.15 25.07 25.52
N PHE A 225 15.94 24.44 24.36
CA PHE A 225 14.68 24.48 23.63
C PHE A 225 14.22 23.05 23.35
N LYS A 226 12.99 22.70 23.75
CA LYS A 226 12.43 21.35 23.62
C LYS A 226 11.17 21.40 22.76
N THR A 227 11.10 20.51 21.77
CA THR A 227 9.95 20.38 20.89
C THR A 227 9.78 18.93 20.42
N LEU A 228 8.60 18.62 19.88
CA LEU A 228 8.29 17.33 19.27
C LEU A 228 8.42 17.44 17.76
N LEU A 229 9.11 16.47 17.15
CA LEU A 229 9.33 16.39 15.71
C LEU A 229 8.91 15.02 15.20
N PHE A 230 8.50 14.96 13.95
CA PHE A 230 8.32 13.71 13.23
C PHE A 230 9.69 13.10 12.88
N HIS A 231 9.71 11.85 12.42
CA HIS A 231 10.94 11.29 11.84
C HIS A 231 11.24 12.00 10.51
N GLY A 232 12.50 12.34 10.28
CA GLY A 232 12.95 12.99 9.05
C GLY A 232 14.16 13.89 9.23
N ASP A 233 14.48 14.61 8.15
CA ASP A 233 15.59 15.56 8.09
C ASP A 233 15.13 16.97 8.47
N TYR A 234 15.89 17.62 9.34
CA TYR A 234 15.60 18.96 9.85
C TYR A 234 16.80 19.89 9.72
N ASP A 235 16.56 21.11 9.25
CA ASP A 235 17.52 22.21 9.30
C ASP A 235 17.12 23.17 10.45
N VAL A 236 17.88 23.13 11.54
CA VAL A 236 17.72 24.01 12.71
C VAL A 236 18.40 25.32 12.45
N THR A 237 17.75 26.41 12.84
CA THR A 237 18.25 27.77 12.69
C THR A 237 18.22 28.47 14.05
N ILE A 238 19.40 28.85 14.57
CA ILE A 238 19.59 29.47 15.89
C ILE A 238 19.99 30.93 15.71
N ASN A 239 19.20 31.82 16.29
CA ASN A 239 19.46 33.26 16.34
C ASN A 239 19.75 33.68 17.78
N HIS A 240 20.81 34.46 18.00
CA HIS A 240 21.12 35.02 19.32
C HIS A 240 21.45 36.52 19.20
N PRO A 241 20.95 37.38 20.09
CA PRO A 241 21.13 38.84 19.98
C PRO A 241 22.59 39.32 19.96
N SER A 242 23.52 38.56 20.51
CA SER A 242 24.96 38.88 20.48
C SER A 242 25.70 38.33 19.25
N MET A 243 25.04 37.53 18.41
CA MET A 243 25.61 37.01 17.18
C MET A 243 25.24 37.92 16.00
N ASN A 244 26.23 38.27 15.17
CA ASN A 244 26.00 39.03 13.93
C ASN A 244 25.49 38.15 12.77
N SER A 245 25.32 36.86 13.00
CA SER A 245 24.89 35.88 12.00
C SER A 245 24.12 34.74 12.66
N THR A 246 23.20 34.17 11.90
CA THR A 246 22.45 32.97 12.26
C THR A 246 23.32 31.71 12.14
N LEU A 247 23.18 30.80 13.10
CA LEU A 247 23.80 29.47 13.05
C LEU A 247 22.76 28.48 12.51
N SER A 248 23.13 27.67 11.52
CA SER A 248 22.27 26.57 11.05
C SER A 248 22.95 25.21 11.23
N ARG A 249 22.19 24.20 11.67
CA ARG A 249 22.64 22.81 11.77
C ARG A 249 21.59 21.87 11.23
N ARG A 250 22.03 20.83 10.53
CA ARG A 250 21.18 19.73 10.11
C ARG A 250 21.20 18.61 11.15
N PHE A 251 20.05 18.04 11.44
CA PHE A 251 19.96 16.76 12.15
C PHE A 251 18.88 15.88 11.52
N GLU A 252 18.99 14.58 11.80
CA GLU A 252 18.04 13.57 11.38
C GLU A 252 17.37 13.00 12.64
N VAL A 253 16.04 12.94 12.64
CA VAL A 253 15.26 12.24 13.67
C VAL A 253 14.88 10.89 13.08
N THR A 254 15.53 9.82 13.55
CA THR A 254 15.23 8.46 13.13
C THR A 254 14.44 7.73 14.21
N ALA A 255 13.79 6.63 13.82
CA ALA A 255 13.32 5.68 14.81
C ALA A 255 14.53 5.18 15.63
N LEU A 256 14.35 5.03 16.95
CA LEU A 256 15.34 4.35 17.78
C LEU A 256 15.45 2.91 17.27
N GLU A 257 16.65 2.49 16.86
CA GLU A 257 16.93 1.07 16.69
C GLU A 257 16.59 0.40 18.02
N THR A 258 15.64 -0.54 18.02
CA THR A 258 15.31 -1.35 19.18
C THR A 258 16.43 -2.36 19.44
N SER A 259 17.60 -1.87 19.86
CA SER A 259 18.55 -2.68 20.60
C SER A 259 18.09 -2.72 22.06
N VAL A 260 17.55 -3.88 22.45
CA VAL A 260 17.51 -4.45 23.82
C VAL A 260 17.44 -3.44 24.97
N GLN A 261 16.29 -3.45 25.67
CA GLN A 261 16.10 -2.90 27.02
C GLN A 261 17.39 -2.81 27.84
N ASN A 262 17.84 -1.59 28.10
CA ASN A 262 18.36 -1.21 29.40
C ASN A 262 17.86 0.21 29.68
N SER A 263 17.11 0.32 30.77
CA SER A 263 16.65 1.56 31.36
C SER A 263 17.83 2.47 31.67
N GLU A 264 17.90 3.62 31.01
CA GLU A 264 18.34 4.89 31.60
C GLU A 264 18.04 6.02 30.60
N ASP A 265 17.44 7.08 31.11
CA ASP A 265 16.94 8.26 30.40
C ASP A 265 17.97 8.83 29.42
N THR A 266 17.60 8.96 28.14
CA THR A 266 18.37 9.73 27.17
C THR A 266 17.82 11.15 27.12
N VAL A 267 18.34 12.02 27.99
CA VAL A 267 18.25 13.47 27.83
C VAL A 267 19.35 13.86 26.85
N VAL A 268 18.98 14.50 25.74
CA VAL A 268 19.94 15.17 24.85
C VAL A 268 20.01 16.63 25.31
N ASP A 269 21.03 16.96 26.08
CA ASP A 269 21.38 18.35 26.41
C ASP A 269 22.06 19.01 25.19
N VAL A 270 21.69 20.26 24.90
CA VAL A 270 22.32 21.11 23.87
C VAL A 270 23.18 22.16 24.55
#